data_AF-A0A9J6GN62-F1
#
_entry.id   AF-A0A9J6GN62-F1
#
_cell.length_a   1.000
_cell.length_b   1.000
_cell.length_c   1.000
_cell.angle_alpha   90.00
_cell.angle_beta   90.00
_cell.angle_gamma   90.00
#
_symmetry.space_group_name_H-M   'P 1'
#
loop_
_entity.id
_entity.type
_entity.pdbx_description
1 polymer ?
#
loop_
_entity_poly.entity_id
_entity_poly.type
_entity_poly.pdbx_seq_one_letter_code
_entity_poly.pdbx_strand_id
1 'polypeptide(L)'
;MNRESCDTISTKPGTNQPLFTFTRQRDPGGLLHPSEKLLFALDTLRVFAEQGVKENPTLPRPVSTLVDNAVPILCSSKLLECTRGSEVHRLKLMTLIAVRFLKPLLAIYEFGVRDRHDTFKFTTKKPLSRQYPKL
;
A
#
# COMPACT_ATOMS: atom_id res chain seq x y z
N MET A 1 -21.75 -11.91 21.93
CA MET A 1 -20.53 -12.00 21.11
C MET A 1 -20.20 -10.60 20.59
N ASN A 2 -19.37 -9.86 21.30
CA ASN A 2 -19.01 -8.48 20.95
C ASN A 2 -17.97 -8.50 19.83
N ARG A 3 -18.30 -7.99 18.64
CA ARG A 3 -17.31 -7.65 17.63
C ARG A 3 -16.52 -6.44 18.13
N GLU A 4 -15.27 -6.68 18.49
CA GLU A 4 -14.26 -5.67 18.80
C GLU A 4 -13.91 -4.90 17.52
N SER A 5 -14.75 -3.93 17.15
CA SER A 5 -14.48 -3.05 16.01
C SER A 5 -13.54 -1.94 16.45
N CYS A 6 -12.29 -1.96 15.97
CA CYS A 6 -11.46 -0.76 15.92
C CYS A 6 -12.12 0.28 15.00
N ASP A 7 -12.02 1.57 15.36
CA ASP A 7 -12.67 2.72 14.69
C ASP A 7 -12.15 3.03 13.27
N THR A 8 -11.55 2.05 12.59
CA THR A 8 -10.93 2.22 11.26
C THR A 8 -11.90 2.04 10.09
N ILE A 9 -13.14 1.61 10.36
CA ILE A 9 -14.15 1.29 9.36
C ILE A 9 -15.30 2.30 9.49
N SER A 10 -15.62 2.97 8.38
CA SER A 10 -16.74 3.92 8.29
C SER A 10 -17.83 3.38 7.35
N THR A 11 -19.09 3.60 7.72
CA THR A 11 -20.25 3.40 6.85
C THR A 11 -20.39 4.62 5.94
N LYS A 12 -19.83 4.54 4.72
CA LYS A 12 -19.84 5.57 3.67
C LYS A 12 -19.39 6.97 4.12
N PRO A 13 -18.20 7.43 3.71
CA PRO A 13 -17.74 8.77 4.06
C PRO A 13 -18.66 9.82 3.43
N GLY A 14 -19.12 10.76 4.25
CA GLY A 14 -19.87 11.95 3.80
C GLY A 14 -18.97 13.02 3.17
N THR A 15 -17.76 12.66 2.72
CA THR A 15 -16.73 13.61 2.28
C THR A 15 -16.48 13.51 0.77
N ASN A 16 -16.26 14.65 0.12
CA ASN A 16 -16.03 14.78 -1.32
C ASN A 16 -14.55 14.61 -1.72
N GLN A 17 -13.75 13.89 -0.92
CA GLN A 17 -12.35 13.67 -1.31
C GLN A 17 -12.29 12.84 -2.62
N PRO A 18 -11.38 13.18 -3.55
CA PRO A 18 -11.30 12.51 -4.86
C PRO A 18 -11.16 10.99 -4.75
N LEU A 19 -10.40 10.51 -3.75
CA LEU A 19 -10.18 9.09 -3.46
C LEU A 19 -11.48 8.33 -3.13
N PHE A 20 -12.41 8.97 -2.42
CA PHE A 20 -13.71 8.36 -2.11
C PHE A 20 -14.69 8.44 -3.27
N THR A 21 -14.46 9.34 -4.23
CA THR A 21 -15.34 9.51 -5.40
C THR A 21 -15.28 8.26 -6.29
N PHE A 22 -14.09 7.69 -6.49
CA PHE A 22 -13.90 6.48 -7.30
C PHE A 22 -14.58 5.25 -6.69
N THR A 23 -14.41 5.05 -5.38
CA THR A 23 -15.05 3.95 -4.65
C THR A 23 -16.56 4.14 -4.58
N ARG A 24 -17.05 5.37 -4.35
CA ARG A 24 -18.48 5.69 -4.32
C ARG A 24 -19.18 5.47 -5.65
N GLN A 25 -18.53 5.76 -6.78
CA GLN A 25 -19.11 5.55 -8.11
C GLN A 25 -19.19 4.07 -8.51
N ARG A 26 -18.29 3.22 -7.99
CA ARG A 26 -18.23 1.80 -8.33
C ARG A 26 -18.84 0.87 -7.29
N ASP A 27 -19.16 1.37 -6.09
CA ASP A 27 -19.75 0.56 -5.03
C ASP A 27 -21.29 0.47 -5.16
N PRO A 28 -21.86 -0.72 -5.38
CA PRO A 28 -23.31 -0.93 -5.30
C PRO A 28 -23.86 -0.82 -3.86
N GLY A 29 -23.01 -0.58 -2.86
CA GLY A 29 -23.39 -0.30 -1.47
C GLY A 29 -23.00 -1.39 -0.48
N GLY A 30 -22.01 -2.22 -0.81
CA GLY A 30 -21.54 -3.33 0.02
C GLY A 30 -20.09 -3.21 0.48
N LEU A 31 -19.36 -2.19 0.04
CA LEU A 31 -17.95 -2.02 0.39
C LEU A 31 -17.78 -1.32 1.74
N LEU A 32 -16.81 -1.81 2.52
CA LEU A 32 -16.35 -1.13 3.72
C LEU A 32 -15.46 0.04 3.30
N HIS A 33 -15.76 1.24 3.80
CA HIS A 33 -14.94 2.41 3.53
C HIS A 33 -13.93 2.63 4.66
N PRO A 34 -12.64 2.77 4.34
CA PRO A 34 -11.64 3.10 5.35
C PRO A 34 -11.87 4.52 5.89
N SER A 35 -11.58 4.72 7.17
CA SER A 35 -11.51 6.07 7.74
C SER A 35 -10.45 6.93 7.04
N GLU A 36 -10.63 8.25 7.02
CA GLU A 36 -9.64 9.18 6.45
C GLU A 36 -8.27 9.07 7.15
N LYS A 37 -8.27 8.84 8.46
CA LYS A 37 -7.06 8.63 9.25
C LYS A 37 -6.30 7.38 8.80
N LEU A 38 -7.03 6.30 8.51
CA LEU A 38 -6.43 5.09 7.96
C LEU A 38 -5.85 5.36 6.57
N LEU A 39 -6.58 6.03 5.67
CA LEU A 39 -6.06 6.37 4.35
C LEU A 39 -4.78 7.19 4.42
N PHE A 40 -4.73 8.21 5.27
CA PHE A 40 -3.55 9.04 5.44
C PHE A 40 -2.35 8.24 5.98
N ALA A 41 -2.57 7.36 6.96
CA ALA A 41 -1.54 6.47 7.48
C ALA A 41 -1.01 5.51 6.41
N LEU A 42 -1.91 4.96 5.57
CA LEU A 42 -1.55 4.10 4.46
C LEU A 42 -0.74 4.85 3.38
N ASP A 43 -1.14 6.07 3.01
CA ASP A 43 -0.39 6.87 2.03
C ASP A 43 1.02 7.22 2.55
N THR A 44 1.13 7.55 3.84
CA THR A 44 2.44 7.78 4.48
C THR A 44 3.32 6.53 4.46
N LEU A 45 2.75 5.36 4.75
CA LEU A 45 3.47 4.07 4.68
C LEU A 45 3.91 3.74 3.26
N ARG A 46 3.11 4.12 2.25
CA ARG A 46 3.47 3.95 0.85
C ARG A 46 4.71 4.77 0.51
N VAL A 47 4.70 6.07 0.82
CA VAL A 47 5.84 6.96 0.55
C VAL A 47 7.10 6.47 1.28
N PHE A 48 6.95 6.05 2.54
CA PHE A 48 8.04 5.46 3.32
C PHE A 48 8.64 4.22 2.64
N ALA A 49 7.80 3.29 2.18
CA ALA A 49 8.26 2.08 1.50
C ALA A 49 8.92 2.39 0.16
N GLU A 50 8.33 3.28 -0.64
CA GLU A 50 8.88 3.70 -1.93
C GLU A 50 10.28 4.33 -1.76
N GLN A 51 10.44 5.22 -0.77
CA GLN A 51 11.73 5.84 -0.49
C GLN A 51 12.74 4.82 0.07
N GLY A 52 12.31 3.96 1.00
CA GLY A 52 13.17 2.96 1.61
C GLY A 52 13.77 1.98 0.60
N VAL A 53 12.99 1.55 -0.39
CA VAL A 53 13.48 0.65 -1.46
C VAL A 53 14.29 1.42 -2.52
N LYS A 54 13.95 2.69 -2.79
CA LYS A 54 14.72 3.53 -3.71
C LYS A 54 16.13 3.82 -3.19
N GLU A 55 16.26 4.11 -1.90
CA GLU A 55 17.55 4.38 -1.25
C GLU A 55 18.36 3.09 -1.02
N ASN A 56 17.67 1.98 -0.72
CA ASN A 56 18.30 0.69 -0.44
C ASN A 56 17.71 -0.43 -1.32
N PRO A 57 18.07 -0.50 -2.62
CA PRO A 57 17.46 -1.44 -3.56
C PRO A 57 17.76 -2.92 -3.24
N THR A 58 18.83 -3.20 -2.50
CA THR A 58 19.23 -4.55 -2.08
C THR A 58 18.88 -4.85 -0.61
N LEU A 59 17.85 -4.18 -0.08
CA LEU A 59 17.43 -4.33 1.32
C LEU A 59 17.11 -5.81 1.63
N PRO A 60 17.85 -6.47 2.54
CA PRO A 60 17.57 -7.85 2.90
C PRO A 60 16.23 -7.91 3.64
N ARG A 61 15.37 -8.85 3.22
CA ARG A 61 14.03 -9.08 3.78
C ARG A 61 13.22 -7.77 3.90
N PRO A 62 12.90 -7.12 2.77
CA PRO A 62 12.39 -5.74 2.76
C PRO A 62 11.09 -5.58 3.54
N VAL A 63 10.20 -6.58 3.50
CA VAL A 63 8.96 -6.57 4.29
C VAL A 63 9.23 -6.49 5.79
N SER A 64 10.05 -7.39 6.34
CA SER A 64 10.30 -7.40 7.78
C SER A 64 11.00 -6.13 8.22
N THR A 65 12.02 -5.71 7.47
CA THR A 65 12.80 -4.52 7.81
C THR A 65 11.94 -3.26 7.79
N LEU A 66 11.07 -3.09 6.79
CA LEU A 66 10.16 -1.93 6.77
C LEU A 66 9.08 -2.01 7.85
N VAL A 67 8.57 -3.20 8.17
CA VAL A 67 7.59 -3.41 9.24
C VAL A 67 8.20 -3.07 10.61
N ASP A 68 9.40 -3.57 10.89
CA ASP A 68 10.08 -3.37 12.18
C ASP A 68 10.36 -1.88 12.44
N ASN A 69 10.60 -1.10 11.39
CA ASN A 69 10.77 0.35 11.48
C ASN A 69 9.44 1.13 11.51
N ALA A 70 8.43 0.69 10.75
CA ALA A 70 7.16 1.41 10.64
C ALA A 70 6.24 1.22 11.85
N VAL A 71 6.19 0.01 12.42
CA VAL A 71 5.24 -0.33 13.50
C VAL A 71 5.42 0.53 14.75
N PRO A 72 6.64 0.77 15.28
CA PRO A 72 6.83 1.64 16.44
C PRO A 72 6.32 3.07 16.21
N ILE A 73 6.52 3.60 14.99
CA ILE A 73 6.10 4.96 14.60
C ILE A 73 4.57 5.03 14.48
N LEU A 74 3.93 4.01 13.89
CA LEU A 74 2.48 3.92 13.84
C LEU A 74 1.87 3.78 15.25
N CYS A 75 2.53 3.04 16.13
CA CYS A 75 2.09 2.88 17.52
C CYS A 75 2.21 4.18 18.32
N SER A 76 3.23 5.02 18.08
CA SER A 76 3.36 6.32 18.76
C SER A 76 2.45 7.40 18.17
N SER A 77 2.00 7.22 16.92
CA SER A 77 1.13 8.17 16.24
C SER A 77 -0.31 8.16 16.79
N LYS A 78 -0.86 9.34 17.06
CA LYS A 78 -2.26 9.51 17.48
C LYS A 78 -3.30 9.27 16.36
N LEU A 79 -2.84 8.99 15.14
CA LEU A 79 -3.71 8.85 13.97
C LEU A 79 -4.57 7.58 14.04
N LEU A 80 -4.03 6.49 14.60
CA LEU A 80 -4.69 5.19 14.69
C LEU A 80 -4.82 4.74 16.14
N GLU A 81 -5.37 5.61 16.99
CA GLU A 81 -5.65 5.25 18.38
C GLU A 81 -6.80 4.24 18.45
N CYS A 82 -6.55 3.15 19.16
CA CYS A 82 -7.60 2.22 19.56
C CYS A 82 -8.13 2.65 20.93
N THR A 83 -9.32 3.24 20.96
CA THR A 83 -10.00 3.70 22.19
C THR A 83 -10.41 2.56 23.13
N ARG A 84 -10.39 1.32 22.64
CA ARG A 84 -10.93 0.13 23.32
C ARG A 84 -9.90 -0.97 23.58
N GLY A 85 -8.66 -0.79 23.11
CA GLY A 85 -7.63 -1.84 23.12
C GLY A 85 -6.52 -1.57 24.12
N SER A 86 -5.96 -2.63 24.69
CA SER A 86 -4.67 -2.57 25.39
C SER A 86 -3.54 -2.22 24.41
N GLU A 87 -2.38 -1.80 24.93
CA GLU A 87 -1.18 -1.54 24.13
C GLU A 87 -0.81 -2.73 23.22
N VAL A 88 -1.03 -3.96 23.70
CA VAL A 88 -0.83 -5.21 22.95
C VAL A 88 -1.76 -5.29 21.73
N HIS A 89 -3.02 -4.85 21.87
CA HIS A 89 -3.96 -4.82 20.75
C HIS A 89 -3.54 -3.80 19.70
N ARG A 90 -3.08 -2.61 20.13
CA ARG A 90 -2.57 -1.57 19.25
C ARG A 90 -1.36 -2.07 18.45
N LEU A 91 -0.39 -2.70 19.12
CA LEU A 91 0.78 -3.28 18.48
C LEU A 91 0.38 -4.30 17.40
N LYS A 92 -0.51 -5.25 17.74
CA LYS A 92 -1.00 -6.26 16.79
C LYS A 92 -1.71 -5.61 15.59
N LEU A 93 -2.54 -4.61 15.81
CA LEU A 93 -3.24 -3.90 14.74
C LEU A 93 -2.25 -3.18 13.81
N MET A 94 -1.27 -2.44 14.35
CA MET A 94 -0.28 -1.75 13.53
C MET A 94 0.59 -2.72 12.75
N THR A 95 1.02 -3.82 13.36
CA THR A 95 1.76 -4.88 12.66
C THR A 95 0.94 -5.48 11.53
N LEU A 96 -0.36 -5.75 11.75
CA LEU A 96 -1.24 -6.26 10.71
C LEU A 96 -1.39 -5.28 9.54
N ILE A 97 -1.62 -3.99 9.84
CA ILE A 97 -1.72 -2.94 8.82
C ILE A 97 -0.43 -2.85 8.02
N ALA A 98 0.72 -2.73 8.71
CA ALA A 98 2.03 -2.61 8.08
C ALA A 98 2.33 -3.83 7.19
N VAL A 99 2.20 -5.05 7.69
CA VAL A 99 2.48 -6.27 6.93
C VAL A 99 1.55 -6.41 5.72
N ARG A 100 0.23 -6.20 5.93
CA ARG A 100 -0.77 -6.40 4.87
C ARG A 100 -0.67 -5.34 3.78
N PHE A 101 -0.17 -4.15 4.10
CA PHE A 101 -0.05 -3.06 3.15
C PHE A 101 1.33 -3.01 2.47
N LEU A 102 2.42 -3.25 3.20
CA LEU A 102 3.77 -3.21 2.65
C LEU A 102 4.06 -4.37 1.70
N LYS A 103 3.54 -5.58 1.98
CA LYS A 103 3.70 -6.75 1.10
C LYS A 103 3.25 -6.49 -0.36
N PRO A 104 2.00 -6.08 -0.63
CA PRO A 104 1.55 -5.83 -1.99
C PRO A 104 2.27 -4.65 -2.63
N LEU A 105 2.63 -3.60 -1.87
CA LEU A 105 3.41 -2.48 -2.40
C LEU A 105 4.79 -2.90 -2.89
N LEU A 106 5.51 -3.72 -2.12
CA LEU A 106 6.81 -4.24 -2.51
C LEU A 106 6.70 -5.16 -3.73
N ALA A 107 5.66 -6.00 -3.78
CA ALA A 107 5.40 -6.82 -4.97
C ALA A 107 5.18 -5.92 -6.21
N ILE A 108 4.34 -4.89 -6.12
CA ILE A 108 4.10 -3.94 -7.22
C ILE A 108 5.39 -3.22 -7.62
N TYR A 109 6.21 -2.81 -6.66
CA TYR A 109 7.50 -2.17 -6.94
C TYR A 109 8.42 -3.12 -7.70
N GLU A 110 8.58 -4.37 -7.25
CA GLU A 110 9.36 -5.38 -7.96
C GLU A 110 8.82 -5.66 -9.37
N PHE A 111 7.49 -5.78 -9.54
CA PHE A 111 6.87 -5.95 -10.84
C PHE A 111 7.14 -4.75 -11.76
N GLY A 112 6.97 -3.52 -11.27
CA GLY A 112 7.22 -2.30 -12.05
C GLY A 112 8.70 -2.12 -12.41
N VAL A 113 9.63 -2.52 -11.53
CA VAL A 113 11.06 -2.56 -11.85
C VAL A 113 11.32 -3.61 -12.93
N ARG A 114 10.81 -4.84 -12.80
CA ARG A 114 11.00 -5.91 -13.81
C ARG A 114 10.40 -5.53 -15.17
N ASP A 115 9.20 -4.96 -15.21
CA ASP A 115 8.52 -4.55 -16.44
C ASP A 115 9.27 -3.44 -17.19
N ARG A 116 9.86 -2.47 -16.46
CA ARG A 116 10.77 -1.47 -17.06
C ARG A 116 12.03 -2.11 -17.67
N HIS A 117 12.55 -3.15 -17.04
CA HIS A 117 13.71 -3.88 -17.58
C HIS A 117 13.34 -4.78 -18.77
N ASP A 118 12.14 -5.34 -18.79
CA ASP A 118 11.68 -6.17 -19.92
C ASP A 118 11.25 -5.33 -21.12
N THR A 119 10.58 -4.18 -20.92
CA THR A 119 10.32 -3.21 -22.00
C THR A 119 11.62 -2.66 -22.63
N PHE A 120 12.69 -2.52 -21.85
CA PHE A 120 14.01 -2.17 -22.37
C PHE A 120 14.61 -3.25 -23.30
N LYS A 121 14.34 -4.54 -23.05
CA LYS A 121 14.78 -5.64 -23.93
C LYS A 121 14.01 -5.70 -25.25
N PHE A 122 12.76 -5.27 -25.29
CA PHE A 122 11.97 -5.20 -26.52
C PHE A 122 12.32 -3.99 -27.38
N THR A 123 12.73 -2.88 -26.77
CA THR A 123 13.09 -1.64 -27.50
C THR A 123 14.52 -1.64 -28.04
N THR A 124 15.43 -2.45 -27.49
CA THR A 124 16.80 -2.62 -28.01
C THR A 124 16.92 -3.64 -29.15
N LYS A 125 15.91 -4.49 -29.36
CA LYS A 125 15.81 -5.30 -30.58
C LYS A 125 15.21 -4.44 -31.69
N LYS A 126 15.91 -4.32 -32.82
CA LYS A 126 15.37 -3.66 -34.03
C LYS A 126 13.94 -4.15 -34.27
N PRO A 127 12.99 -3.25 -34.61
CA PRO A 127 11.62 -3.68 -34.90
C PRO A 127 11.65 -4.72 -36.03
N LEU A 128 10.93 -5.82 -35.84
CA LEU A 128 10.79 -6.92 -36.82
C LEU A 128 10.23 -6.44 -38.17
N SER A 129 9.69 -5.22 -38.24
CA SER A 129 9.21 -4.59 -39.47
C SER A 129 10.32 -4.25 -40.49
N ARG A 130 11.61 -4.43 -40.15
CA ARG A 130 12.74 -4.20 -41.06
C ARG A 130 13.34 -5.46 -41.70
N GLN A 131 12.69 -6.62 -41.57
CA GLN A 131 13.23 -7.90 -42.09
C GLN A 131 12.60 -8.41 -43.40
N TYR A 132 11.76 -7.64 -44.09
CA TYR A 132 11.29 -8.04 -45.42
C TYR A 132 11.98 -7.21 -46.51
N PRO A 133 12.75 -7.83 -47.44
CA PRO A 133 13.14 -7.15 -48.66
C PRO A 133 11.87 -6.83 -49.46
N LYS A 134 11.78 -5.60 -50.00
CA LYS A 134 10.74 -5.23 -50.95
C LYS A 134 10.78 -6.22 -52.12
N LEU A 135 9.68 -6.92 -52.36
CA LEU A 135 9.36 -7.58 -53.61
C LEU A 135 8.30 -6.74 -54.32
#